data_AF-A0A5C9CCE2-F1
#
_entry.id   AF-A0A5C9CCE2-F1
#
_cell.length_a   1.000
_cell.length_b   1.000
_cell.length_c   1.000
_cell.angle_alpha   90.00
_cell.angle_beta   90.00
_cell.angle_gamma   90.00
#
_symmetry.space_group_name_H-M   'P 1'
#
loop_
_entity.id
_entity.type
_entity.pdbx_description
1 polymer ?
#
loop_
_entity_poly.entity_id
_entity_poly.type
_entity_poly.pdbx_seq_one_letter_code
_entity_poly.pdbx_strand_id
1 'polypeptide(L)' 'MKFTGEDDIVDFARRFIKDKGIELFNFGKHKGKPVVQVLKEEPQYYDWMMKGDFAMDTKQKLTEILNRTLIKKS' A
#
# COMPACT_ATOMS: atom_id res chain seq x y z
N MET A 1 -23.94 -14.33 -2.58
CA MET A 1 -23.51 -13.98 -1.21
C MET A 1 -22.08 -13.47 -1.30
N LYS A 2 -21.82 -12.19 -0.97
CA LYS A 2 -20.45 -11.66 -0.89
C LYS A 2 -19.86 -12.19 0.41
N PHE A 3 -19.03 -13.21 0.31
CA PHE A 3 -18.30 -13.75 1.45
C PHE A 3 -17.41 -12.64 2.00
N THR A 4 -17.49 -12.49 3.32
CA THR A 4 -16.72 -11.59 4.18
C THR A 4 -15.33 -11.36 3.63
N GLY A 5 -15.09 -10.17 3.06
CA GLY A 5 -13.73 -9.71 2.78
C GLY A 5 -13.08 -9.45 4.11
N GLU A 6 -12.34 -10.43 4.64
CA GLU A 6 -11.32 -10.13 5.63
C GLU A 6 -10.32 -9.22 4.93
N ASP A 7 -10.48 -7.91 5.10
CA ASP A 7 -9.47 -6.94 4.74
C ASP A 7 -8.22 -7.29 5.57
N ASP A 8 -7.31 -8.05 4.96
CA ASP A 8 -6.07 -8.47 5.61
C ASP A 8 -5.28 -7.20 5.94
N ILE A 9 -4.99 -7.00 7.22
CA ILE A 9 -4.19 -5.86 7.67
C ILE A 9 -2.77 -6.08 7.19
N VAL A 10 -2.25 -5.14 6.38
CA VAL A 10 -0.91 -5.27 5.79
C VAL A 10 0.17 -4.67 6.69
N ASP A 11 -0.16 -3.62 7.44
CA ASP A 11 0.72 -2.94 8.38
C ASP A 11 0.02 -2.69 9.73
N PHE A 12 0.78 -2.63 10.82
CA PHE A 12 0.22 -2.45 12.17
C PHE A 12 -0.55 -1.15 12.36
N ALA A 13 -0.22 -0.10 11.60
CA ALA A 13 -0.93 1.17 11.63
C ALA A 13 -2.22 1.19 10.78
N ARG A 14 -2.58 0.06 10.16
CA ARG A 14 -3.77 -0.13 9.30
C ARG A 14 -3.86 0.91 8.17
N ARG A 15 -2.72 1.36 7.68
CA ARG A 15 -2.59 2.29 6.54
C ARG A 15 -2.73 1.58 5.21
N PHE A 16 -2.44 0.29 5.19
CA PHE A 16 -2.60 -0.61 4.07
C PHE A 16 -3.50 -1.77 4.48
N ILE A 17 -4.41 -2.10 3.58
CA ILE A 17 -5.25 -3.29 3.67
C ILE A 17 -5.06 -4.10 2.40
N LYS A 18 -5.35 -5.39 2.47
CA LYS A 18 -5.33 -6.26 1.31
C LYS A 18 -6.75 -6.73 1.03
N ASP A 19 -7.30 -6.26 -0.07
CA ASP A 19 -8.58 -6.73 -0.59
C ASP A 19 -8.33 -7.63 -1.80
N LYS A 20 -8.81 -8.87 -1.74
CA LYS A 20 -8.69 -9.85 -2.85
C LYS A 20 -7.27 -10.01 -3.39
N GLY A 21 -6.28 -9.95 -2.50
CA GLY A 21 -4.87 -10.06 -2.85
C GLY A 21 -4.22 -8.80 -3.40
N ILE A 22 -4.94 -7.66 -3.43
CA ILE A 22 -4.43 -6.36 -3.87
C ILE A 22 -4.24 -5.47 -2.64
N GLU A 23 -3.02 -4.98 -2.44
CA GLU A 23 -2.74 -3.98 -1.40
C GLU A 23 -3.35 -2.63 -1.79
N LEU A 24 -4.26 -2.14 -0.95
CA LEU A 24 -4.95 -0.86 -1.09
C LEU A 24 -4.53 0.09 0.03
N PHE A 25 -4.50 1.39 -0.29
CA PHE A 25 -4.44 2.43 0.73
C PHE A 25 -5.72 2.44 1.56
N ASN A 26 -5.60 2.53 2.88
CA ASN A 26 -6.73 2.66 3.81
C ASN A 26 -6.85 4.07 4.42
N PHE A 27 -6.10 5.05 3.91
CA PHE A 27 -6.08 6.42 4.42
C PHE A 27 -5.94 7.48 3.33
N GLY A 28 -6.19 8.75 3.72
CA GLY A 28 -5.95 9.93 2.89
C GLY A 28 -6.81 9.98 1.61
N LYS A 29 -6.39 10.85 0.66
CA LYS A 29 -7.07 11.02 -0.64
C LYS A 29 -7.04 9.77 -1.54
N HIS A 30 -6.17 8.81 -1.22
CA HIS A 30 -5.99 7.57 -1.99
C HIS A 30 -6.68 6.35 -1.36
N LYS A 31 -7.49 6.53 -0.31
CA LYS A 31 -8.20 5.42 0.32
C LYS A 31 -9.00 4.60 -0.70
N GLY A 32 -8.83 3.27 -0.68
CA GLY A 32 -9.42 2.31 -1.59
C GLY A 32 -8.67 2.15 -2.93
N LYS A 33 -7.62 2.93 -3.18
CA LYS A 33 -6.82 2.80 -4.40
C LYS A 33 -5.67 1.81 -4.23
N PRO A 34 -5.31 1.04 -5.28
CA PRO A 34 -4.15 0.14 -5.24
C PRO A 34 -2.86 0.90 -4.97
N VAL A 35 -2.07 0.40 -4.01
CA VAL A 35 -0.79 1.01 -3.63
C VAL A 35 0.13 1.10 -4.84
N VAL A 36 0.24 -0.01 -5.57
CA VAL A 36 1.07 -0.12 -6.78
C VAL A 36 0.68 0.88 -7.88
N GLN A 37 -0.60 1.24 -7.98
CA GLN A 37 -1.06 2.17 -9.01
C GLN A 37 -0.64 3.60 -8.64
N VAL A 38 -0.91 4.02 -7.41
CA VAL A 38 -0.52 5.36 -6.93
C VAL A 38 0.98 5.53 -6.96
N LEU A 39 1.77 4.51 -6.60
CA LEU A 39 3.23 4.60 -6.67
C LEU A 39 3.78 4.69 -8.10
N LYS A 40 3.06 4.13 -9.08
CA LYS A 40 3.42 4.25 -10.51
C LYS A 40 3.02 5.61 -11.09
N GLU A 41 1.83 6.10 -10.75
CA GLU A 41 1.29 7.37 -11.24
C GLU A 41 1.91 8.58 -10.55
N GLU A 42 2.13 8.49 -9.24
CA GLU A 42 2.66 9.54 -8.36
C GLU A 42 3.89 9.02 -7.58
N PRO A 43 5.07 8.85 -8.21
CA PRO A 43 6.27 8.39 -7.50
C PRO A 43 6.68 9.31 -6.33
N GLN A 44 6.38 10.61 -6.42
CA GLN A 44 6.55 11.56 -5.33
C GLN A 44 5.76 11.20 -4.06
N TYR A 45 4.68 10.43 -4.18
CA TYR A 45 3.89 9.97 -3.04
C TYR A 45 4.67 8.97 -2.18
N TYR A 46 5.53 8.15 -2.82
CA TYR A 46 6.48 7.30 -2.11
C TYR A 46 7.42 8.12 -1.24
N ASP A 47 8.08 9.12 -1.83
CA ASP A 47 9.00 10.03 -1.13
C ASP A 47 8.31 10.73 0.04
N TRP A 48 7.09 11.23 -0.17
CA TRP A 48 6.31 11.89 0.88
C TRP A 48 6.03 10.94 2.05
N MET A 49 5.67 9.68 1.79
CA MET A 49 5.45 8.68 2.85
C MET A 49 6.75 8.30 3.55
N MET A 50 7.86 8.16 2.81
CA MET A 50 9.16 7.82 3.39
C MET A 50 9.72 8.93 4.28
N LYS A 51 9.53 10.20 3.90
CA LYS A 51 9.94 11.38 4.67
C LYS A 51 8.93 11.76 5.75
N GLY A 52 7.66 11.38 5.59
CA GLY A 52 6.59 11.68 6.54
C GLY A 52 6.72 10.91 7.86
N ASP A 53 5.93 11.33 8.85
CA ASP A 53 5.87 10.72 10.17
C ASP A 53 4.96 9.46 10.16
N PHE A 54 5.43 8.43 9.46
CA PHE A 54 4.79 7.12 9.41
C PHE A 54 5.61 6.10 10.20
N ALA A 55 4.92 5.12 10.78
CA ALA A 55 5.56 4.00 11.46
C ALA A 55 6.55 3.29 10.52
N MET A 56 7.66 2.82 11.09
CA MET A 56 8.69 2.10 10.32
C MET A 56 8.12 0.89 9.59
N ASP A 57 7.17 0.19 10.19
CA ASP A 57 6.47 -0.94 9.56
C ASP A 57 5.71 -0.52 8.29
N THR A 58 4.93 0.57 8.35
CA THR A 58 4.24 1.14 7.18
C THR A 58 5.25 1.48 6.05
N LYS A 59 6.39 2.09 6.38
CA LYS A 59 7.44 2.44 5.39
C LYS A 59 8.09 1.20 4.79
N GLN A 60 8.36 0.17 5.61
CA GLN A 60 8.89 -1.11 5.14
C GLN A 60 7.91 -1.80 4.19
N LYS A 61 6.63 -1.92 4.57
CA LYS A 61 5.59 -2.52 3.73
C LYS A 61 5.42 -1.78 2.40
N LEU A 62 5.46 -0.45 2.42
CA LEU A 62 5.42 0.35 1.20
C LEU A 62 6.57 0.02 0.24
N THR A 63 7.78 -0.11 0.78
CA THR A 63 8.99 -0.47 0.02
C THR A 63 8.91 -1.90 -0.53
N GLU A 64 8.43 -2.86 0.29
CA GLU A 64 8.21 -4.24 -0.15
C GLU A 64 7.25 -4.32 -1.34
N ILE A 65 6.12 -3.60 -1.27
CA ILE A 65 5.11 -3.56 -2.34
C ILE A 65 5.72 -2.99 -3.62
N LEU A 66 6.49 -1.90 -3.52
CA LEU A 66 7.17 -1.29 -4.66
C LEU A 66 8.17 -2.25 -5.29
N ASN A 67 9.05 -2.86 -4.49
CA ASN A 67 10.07 -3.80 -4.98
C ASN A 67 9.46 -5.01 -5.68
N ARG A 68 8.40 -5.61 -5.12
CA ARG A 68 7.66 -6.72 -5.76
C ARG A 68 7.10 -6.31 -7.12
N THR A 69 6.66 -5.06 -7.24
CA THR A 69 6.11 -4.50 -8.48
C THR A 69 7.18 -4.27 -9.54
N LEU A 70 8.39 -3.86 -9.12
CA LEU A 70 9.53 -3.66 -10.01
C LEU A 70 10.10 -5.00 -10.50
N ILE A 71 10.25 -5.98 -9.61
CA ILE A 71 10.83 -7.31 -9.93
C ILE A 71 9.92 -8.12 -10.86
N LYS A 72 8.59 -8.07 -10.70
CA LYS A 72 7.65 -8.75 -11.61
C LYS A 72 7.68 -8.24 -13.06
N LYS A 73 8.39 -7.14 -13.33
CA LYS A 73 8.49 -6.53 -14.66
C LYS A 73 9.71 -7.03 -15.46
N SER A 74 10.46 -8.00 -14.94
CA SER A 74 11.64 -8.63 -15.56
C SER A 74 11.38 -10.07 -15.97
#